data_AF-C7XD85-F1
#
_entry.id   AF-C7XD85-F1
#
_cell.length_a   1.000
_cell.length_b   1.000
_cell.length_c   1.000
_cell.angle_alpha   90.00
_cell.angle_beta   90.00
_cell.angle_gamma   90.00
#
_symmetry.space_group_name_H-M   'P 1'
#
loop_
_entity.id
_entity.type
_entity.pdbx_description
1 polymer ?
#
loop_
_entity_poly.entity_id
_entity_poly.type
_entity_poly.pdbx_seq_one_letter_code
_entity_poly.pdbx_strand_id
1 'polypeptide(L)'
;MDDLPNLQELKTEESIFDNLQKNALETIRELSGQLWTDHAPHDPGITTLDILNYALSELDYQMSFPLEQYLTGSNNRFNPEDYGLFSPERVSGMAPVTPKDYRDHFLDQLDNTDYLMNLSDLQIHPYRSNDQICHGWFDLFIELSSFISEDQHKQEEKKIKEKIEELYHANRNLGEALHAIHFVRRKPLLLIGNIDIDGSISPEKTLIAIYTEAIQLFAPGSHYTGSALPIYKLFKGIKQIQGVLSIHSLEFQGFEEGEYAYTLALSSPEQIKIRLYQNQQAVEINATKVLNRLHSRNNINHAIREQKKQAKSILMDSRHIHLNDYSVTNDFPICYKDSFTDSFKAYLSIFDHLFSEGHKEMNHLKDWMALNMGTPGSASMEQNKDLLLDTLDKIYGENSNQPFLRYSHKEINRQRRVRFLRQLPELIRDRYLGCNLFDADSLSGLERYLYSILGWEDAKEQIFILENILLHSPKATDHPVPSREFTLTAILSQTKRTRQRPDFQLRLEEFLREKIPAHLRFTVHWLPPKELALFVKDYKAWRKAWADKDDKEIDRTGEILKNNLIRINIEL
;
A
#
# COMPACT_ATOMS: atom_id res chain seq x y z
N MET A 1 -37.39 11.85 12.56
CA MET A 1 -37.70 12.95 13.50
C MET A 1 -38.04 12.25 14.80
N ASP A 2 -37.40 12.69 15.88
CA ASP A 2 -37.43 12.11 17.23
C ASP A 2 -36.41 10.99 17.48
N ASP A 3 -35.20 11.43 17.84
CA ASP A 3 -34.46 11.00 19.05
C ASP A 3 -33.14 11.80 19.10
N LEU A 4 -33.27 13.11 19.33
CA LEU A 4 -32.18 13.95 19.82
C LEU A 4 -32.32 13.94 21.36
N PRO A 5 -31.29 13.52 22.11
CA PRO A 5 -31.36 13.58 23.56
C PRO A 5 -31.60 15.01 24.02
N ASN A 6 -32.61 15.14 24.87
CA ASN A 6 -33.12 16.37 25.45
C ASN A 6 -31.97 17.11 26.17
N LEU A 7 -31.66 18.33 25.72
CA LEU A 7 -30.59 19.23 26.20
C LEU A 7 -30.84 19.79 27.63
N GLN A 8 -31.51 19.06 28.53
CA GLN A 8 -31.97 19.57 29.83
C GLN A 8 -31.81 18.62 31.02
N GLU A 9 -30.88 17.66 30.97
CA GLU A 9 -30.39 16.97 32.18
C GLU A 9 -28.87 17.04 32.30
N LEU A 10 -28.33 18.27 32.27
CA LEU A 10 -27.01 18.54 32.84
C LEU A 10 -27.18 18.60 34.37
N LYS A 11 -26.75 17.54 35.06
CA LYS A 11 -26.18 17.76 36.40
C LYS A 11 -25.15 18.87 36.23
N THR A 12 -25.28 19.96 36.96
CA THR A 12 -24.25 21.01 37.01
C THR A 12 -22.96 20.40 37.52
N GLU A 13 -22.11 19.93 36.61
CA GLU A 13 -20.70 19.68 36.90
C GLU A 13 -20.13 21.01 37.41
N GLU A 14 -19.50 20.99 38.58
CA GLU A 14 -18.78 22.16 39.11
C GLU A 14 -17.78 22.62 38.04
N SER A 15 -17.69 23.93 37.80
CA SER A 15 -16.76 24.48 36.81
C SER A 15 -15.32 24.07 37.16
N ILE A 16 -14.45 23.90 36.15
CA ILE A 16 -13.00 23.71 36.38
C ILE A 16 -12.46 24.80 37.32
N PHE A 17 -12.93 26.04 37.16
CA PHE A 17 -12.56 27.14 38.05
C PHE A 17 -12.95 26.86 39.51
N ASP A 18 -14.18 26.41 39.77
CA ASP A 18 -14.66 26.14 41.13
C ASP A 18 -13.84 25.02 41.79
N ASN A 19 -13.50 23.99 41.01
CA ASN A 19 -12.64 22.89 41.45
C ASN A 19 -11.21 23.36 41.76
N LEU A 20 -10.60 24.16 40.88
CA LEU A 20 -9.28 24.76 41.09
C LEU A 20 -9.28 25.63 42.33
N GLN A 21 -10.30 26.47 42.50
CA GLN A 21 -10.45 27.37 43.65
C GLN A 21 -10.52 26.61 44.97
N LYS A 22 -11.36 25.57 45.01
CA LYS A 22 -11.50 24.73 46.20
C LYS A 22 -10.18 24.03 46.55
N ASN A 23 -9.55 23.37 45.58
CA ASN A 23 -8.29 22.65 45.78
C ASN A 23 -7.16 23.60 46.21
N ALA A 24 -7.07 24.78 45.62
CA ALA A 24 -6.06 25.78 45.93
C ALA A 24 -6.20 26.30 47.37
N LEU A 25 -7.44 26.61 47.80
CA LEU A 25 -7.71 27.05 49.18
C LEU A 25 -7.46 25.95 50.21
N GLU A 26 -7.83 24.70 49.91
CA GLU A 26 -7.50 23.55 50.77
C GLU A 26 -5.97 23.40 50.91
N THR A 27 -5.25 23.48 49.79
CA THR A 27 -3.77 23.36 49.76
C THR A 27 -3.09 24.48 50.57
N ILE A 28 -3.53 25.74 50.45
CA ILE A 28 -2.93 26.85 51.21
C ILE A 28 -3.22 26.70 52.71
N ARG A 29 -4.44 26.29 53.09
CA ARG A 29 -4.77 26.04 54.50
C ARG A 29 -3.90 24.94 55.11
N GLU A 30 -3.63 23.88 54.37
CA GLU A 30 -2.75 22.80 54.81
C GLU A 30 -1.29 23.26 54.95
N LEU A 31 -0.78 24.02 53.97
CA LEU A 31 0.63 24.43 53.94
C LEU A 31 0.96 25.61 54.86
N SER A 32 0.05 26.57 55.01
CA SER A 32 0.33 27.84 55.68
C SER A 32 -0.79 28.34 56.60
N GLY A 33 -1.81 27.53 56.90
CA GLY A 33 -2.97 27.95 57.70
C GLY A 33 -2.67 28.37 59.15
N GLN A 34 -1.43 28.18 59.63
CA GLN A 34 -0.95 28.72 60.91
C GLN A 34 -0.36 30.14 60.79
N LEU A 35 0.07 30.55 59.58
CA LEU A 35 0.70 31.85 59.29
C LEU A 35 -0.23 32.77 58.51
N TRP A 36 -0.88 32.26 57.47
CA TRP A 36 -1.87 32.98 56.66
C TRP A 36 -3.26 32.46 57.01
N THR A 37 -3.93 33.15 57.92
CA THR A 37 -5.21 32.68 58.50
C THR A 37 -6.44 33.32 57.84
N ASP A 38 -6.30 34.52 57.29
CA ASP A 38 -7.37 35.23 56.59
C ASP A 38 -7.40 34.86 55.10
N HIS A 39 -8.48 34.24 54.66
CA HIS A 39 -8.69 33.82 53.27
C HIS A 39 -9.92 34.50 52.66
N ALA A 40 -10.25 35.70 53.12
CA ALA A 40 -11.38 36.46 52.62
C ALA A 40 -11.06 37.17 51.28
N PRO A 41 -12.09 37.52 50.47
CA PRO A 41 -11.89 38.11 49.14
C PRO A 41 -11.15 39.46 49.09
N HIS A 42 -11.00 40.13 50.24
CA HIS A 42 -10.27 41.41 50.31
C HIS A 42 -8.75 41.23 50.46
N ASP A 43 -8.29 40.00 50.70
CA ASP A 43 -6.88 39.68 50.80
C ASP A 43 -6.22 39.68 49.40
N PRO A 44 -5.13 40.43 49.18
CA PRO A 44 -4.46 40.51 47.88
C PRO A 44 -3.82 39.18 47.41
N GLY A 45 -3.43 38.31 48.34
CA GLY A 45 -2.96 36.97 48.06
C GLY A 45 -4.08 36.07 47.55
N ILE A 46 -5.28 36.20 48.10
CA ILE A 46 -6.48 35.51 47.57
C ILE A 46 -6.84 36.04 46.19
N THR A 47 -6.79 37.36 45.99
CA THR A 47 -6.98 37.95 44.65
C THR A 47 -5.98 37.39 43.63
N THR A 48 -4.73 37.19 44.03
CA THR A 48 -3.70 36.60 43.16
C THR A 48 -4.00 35.15 42.84
N LEU A 49 -4.45 34.38 43.85
CA LEU A 49 -4.85 32.98 43.69
C LEU A 49 -6.03 32.83 42.71
N ASP A 50 -7.05 33.68 42.85
CA ASP A 50 -8.23 33.69 41.98
C ASP A 50 -7.84 33.93 40.52
N ILE A 51 -6.94 34.89 40.28
CA ILE A 51 -6.43 35.19 38.93
C ILE A 51 -5.63 34.01 38.38
N LEU A 52 -4.80 33.35 39.18
CA LEU A 52 -4.04 32.17 38.74
C LEU A 52 -4.96 30.98 38.42
N ASN A 53 -6.04 30.78 39.20
CA ASN A 53 -7.03 29.75 38.92
C ASN A 53 -7.82 30.06 37.65
N TYR A 54 -8.13 31.35 37.40
CA TYR A 54 -8.72 31.78 36.14
C TYR A 54 -7.78 31.50 34.96
N ALA A 55 -6.50 31.86 35.08
CA ALA A 55 -5.48 31.57 34.07
C ALA A 55 -5.38 30.08 33.72
N LEU A 56 -5.42 29.21 34.74
CA LEU A 56 -5.45 27.75 34.54
C LEU A 56 -6.74 27.28 33.87
N SER A 57 -7.89 27.86 34.22
CA SER A 57 -9.17 27.52 33.58
C SER A 57 -9.21 27.94 32.11
N GLU A 58 -8.61 29.08 31.75
CA GLU A 58 -8.44 29.51 30.36
C GLU A 58 -7.50 28.58 29.59
N LEU A 59 -6.40 28.14 30.21
CA LEU A 59 -5.47 27.19 29.61
C LEU A 59 -6.14 25.82 29.40
N ASP A 60 -6.96 25.33 30.34
CA ASP A 60 -7.76 24.11 30.18
C ASP A 60 -8.75 24.22 29.02
N TYR A 61 -9.50 25.33 28.96
CA TYR A 61 -10.37 25.62 27.82
C TYR A 61 -9.59 25.63 26.50
N GLN A 62 -8.41 26.28 26.47
CA GLN A 62 -7.55 26.31 25.30
C GLN A 62 -6.95 24.97 24.93
N MET A 63 -6.83 23.99 25.84
CA MET A 63 -6.39 22.61 25.59
C MET A 63 -7.53 21.67 25.17
N SER A 64 -8.79 22.11 25.33
CA SER A 64 -9.98 21.30 25.05
C SER A 64 -10.32 21.18 23.56
N PHE A 65 -9.65 21.93 22.68
CA PHE A 65 -9.92 21.88 21.25
C PHE A 65 -9.50 20.52 20.65
N PRO A 66 -10.10 20.09 19.53
CA PRO A 66 -9.66 18.90 18.82
C PRO A 66 -8.19 19.00 18.37
N LEU A 67 -7.44 17.89 18.47
CA LEU A 67 -6.02 17.82 18.11
C LEU A 67 -5.74 18.37 16.70
N GLU A 68 -6.62 18.06 15.76
CA GLU A 68 -6.52 18.46 14.35
C GLU A 68 -6.43 19.98 14.20
N GLN A 69 -7.07 20.76 15.09
CA GLN A 69 -7.05 22.21 15.03
C GLN A 69 -5.66 22.79 15.38
N TYR A 70 -4.98 22.23 16.38
CA TYR A 70 -3.59 22.62 16.71
C TYR A 70 -2.61 22.22 15.60
N LEU A 71 -2.88 21.11 14.92
CA LEU A 71 -2.07 20.59 13.83
C LEU A 71 -2.40 21.23 12.46
N THR A 72 -3.42 22.08 12.39
CA THR A 72 -3.79 22.78 11.16
C THR A 72 -2.91 24.01 10.96
N GLY A 73 -2.27 24.12 9.79
CA GLY A 73 -1.43 25.27 9.44
C GLY A 73 -2.25 26.54 9.19
N SER A 74 -1.61 27.72 9.20
CA SER A 74 -2.26 29.02 8.95
C SER A 74 -2.92 29.15 7.57
N ASN A 75 -2.58 28.25 6.64
CA ASN A 75 -3.23 28.09 5.35
C ASN A 75 -4.54 27.29 5.42
N ASN A 76 -5.03 26.94 6.62
CA ASN A 76 -6.18 26.08 6.87
C ASN A 76 -6.07 24.72 6.17
N ARG A 77 -4.85 24.19 6.05
CA ARG A 77 -4.62 22.83 5.55
C ARG A 77 -4.16 21.95 6.69
N PHE A 78 -4.86 20.84 6.84
CA PHE A 78 -4.52 19.76 7.73
C PHE A 78 -4.21 18.53 6.91
N ASN A 79 -3.01 17.98 7.09
CA ASN A 79 -2.61 16.70 6.51
C ASN A 79 -2.08 15.81 7.65
N PRO A 80 -2.84 14.81 8.11
CA PRO A 80 -2.41 13.87 9.15
C PRO A 80 -1.05 13.21 8.86
N GLU A 81 -0.73 12.99 7.58
CA GLU A 81 0.50 12.31 7.18
C GLU A 81 1.77 13.12 7.47
N ASP A 82 1.66 14.45 7.53
CA ASP A 82 2.78 15.31 7.91
C ASP A 82 3.23 15.01 9.36
N TYR A 83 2.37 14.38 10.16
CA TYR A 83 2.59 14.01 11.56
C TYR A 83 2.81 12.50 11.75
N GLY A 84 2.91 11.73 10.65
CA GLY A 84 3.03 10.27 10.71
C GLY A 84 1.72 9.56 11.05
N LEU A 85 0.57 10.22 10.92
CA LEU A 85 -0.76 9.64 11.10
C LEU A 85 -1.28 9.20 9.72
N PHE A 86 -0.97 7.97 9.31
CA PHE A 86 -1.28 7.47 7.98
C PHE A 86 -2.69 6.88 7.91
N SER A 87 -3.33 6.95 6.74
CA SER A 87 -4.65 6.34 6.54
C SER A 87 -4.59 4.81 6.63
N PRO A 88 -5.67 4.14 7.07
CA PRO A 88 -5.74 2.68 7.08
C PRO A 88 -5.45 2.07 5.71
N GLU A 89 -5.90 2.68 4.61
CA GLU A 89 -5.64 2.21 3.25
C GLU A 89 -4.16 2.19 2.91
N ARG A 90 -3.41 3.22 3.34
CA ARG A 90 -1.98 3.33 3.05
C ARG A 90 -1.15 2.36 3.89
N VAL A 91 -1.57 2.07 5.12
CA VAL A 91 -0.87 1.17 6.05
C VAL A 91 -1.26 -0.31 5.85
N SER A 92 -2.52 -0.58 5.50
CA SER A 92 -3.06 -1.94 5.37
C SER A 92 -2.81 -2.58 3.99
N GLY A 93 -2.43 -1.81 2.99
CA GLY A 93 -2.07 -2.36 1.68
C GLY A 93 -0.77 -3.15 1.79
N MET A 94 -0.81 -4.46 1.59
CA MET A 94 0.40 -5.28 1.41
C MET A 94 0.66 -5.47 -0.09
N ALA A 95 1.93 -5.57 -0.48
CA ALA A 95 2.30 -6.02 -1.83
C ALA A 95 1.72 -7.42 -2.11
N PRO A 96 1.48 -7.79 -3.39
CA PRO A 96 1.01 -9.13 -3.72
C PRO A 96 2.03 -10.20 -3.30
N VAL A 97 1.61 -11.20 -2.51
CA VAL A 97 2.49 -12.26 -2.00
C VAL A 97 2.09 -13.63 -2.53
N THR A 98 0.79 -13.89 -2.71
CA THR A 98 0.31 -15.18 -3.22
C THR A 98 0.03 -15.12 -4.73
N PRO A 99 0.00 -16.26 -5.44
CA PRO A 99 -0.43 -16.31 -6.83
C PRO A 99 -1.81 -15.68 -7.07
N LYS A 100 -2.71 -15.78 -6.09
CA LYS A 100 -4.01 -15.13 -6.13
C LYS A 100 -3.88 -13.60 -6.02
N ASP A 101 -3.06 -13.11 -5.09
CA ASP A 101 -2.83 -11.67 -4.94
C ASP A 101 -2.21 -11.07 -6.21
N TYR A 102 -1.24 -11.78 -6.81
CA TYR A 102 -0.68 -11.39 -8.11
C TYR A 102 -1.75 -11.32 -9.20
N ARG A 103 -2.59 -12.35 -9.31
CA ARG A 103 -3.69 -12.38 -10.28
C ARG A 103 -4.62 -11.18 -10.08
N ASP A 104 -5.11 -10.99 -8.87
CA ASP A 104 -6.06 -9.92 -8.56
C ASP A 104 -5.43 -8.54 -8.75
N HIS A 105 -4.16 -8.37 -8.37
CA HIS A 105 -3.39 -7.14 -8.60
C HIS A 105 -3.17 -6.85 -10.09
N PHE A 106 -2.76 -7.84 -10.88
CA PHE A 106 -2.53 -7.64 -12.32
C PHE A 106 -3.83 -7.34 -13.05
N LEU A 107 -4.92 -8.02 -12.70
CA LEU A 107 -6.23 -7.70 -13.25
C LEU A 107 -6.65 -6.26 -12.89
N ASP A 108 -6.47 -5.81 -11.65
CA ASP A 108 -6.79 -4.43 -11.25
C ASP A 108 -5.92 -3.38 -11.96
N GLN A 109 -4.64 -3.68 -12.23
CA GLN A 109 -3.75 -2.79 -12.98
C GLN A 109 -4.07 -2.74 -14.46
N LEU A 110 -4.44 -3.88 -15.05
CA LEU A 110 -4.89 -3.95 -16.44
C LEU A 110 -6.28 -3.32 -16.61
N ASP A 111 -7.09 -3.25 -15.55
CA ASP A 111 -8.48 -2.72 -15.56
C ASP A 111 -8.45 -1.23 -15.92
N ASN A 112 -7.39 -0.52 -15.52
CA ASN A 112 -7.20 0.90 -15.80
C ASN A 112 -6.69 1.18 -17.23
N THR A 113 -6.71 0.20 -18.13
CA THR A 113 -6.11 0.27 -19.47
C THR A 113 -6.93 -0.46 -20.53
N ASP A 114 -6.71 -0.16 -21.82
CA ASP A 114 -7.37 -0.84 -22.95
C ASP A 114 -7.07 -2.36 -23.05
N TYR A 115 -6.15 -2.89 -22.22
CA TYR A 115 -5.72 -4.28 -22.28
C TYR A 115 -6.78 -5.27 -21.77
N LEU A 116 -7.59 -4.89 -20.78
CA LEU A 116 -8.54 -5.84 -20.18
C LEU A 116 -9.73 -6.20 -21.08
N MET A 117 -10.00 -5.42 -22.13
CA MET A 117 -11.02 -5.82 -23.13
C MET A 117 -10.65 -7.12 -23.86
N ASN A 118 -9.35 -7.42 -23.94
CA ASN A 118 -8.82 -8.53 -24.70
C ASN A 118 -8.34 -9.69 -23.82
N LEU A 119 -8.46 -9.59 -22.49
CA LEU A 119 -8.05 -10.63 -21.55
C LEU A 119 -9.28 -11.23 -20.85
N SER A 120 -9.44 -12.55 -20.94
CA SER A 120 -10.53 -13.30 -20.30
C SER A 120 -10.15 -13.80 -18.91
N ASP A 121 -8.94 -14.36 -18.78
CA ASP A 121 -8.43 -14.89 -17.50
C ASP A 121 -6.90 -14.81 -17.46
N LEU A 122 -6.38 -14.79 -16.23
CA LEU A 122 -4.96 -14.89 -15.92
C LEU A 122 -4.82 -15.84 -14.75
N GLN A 123 -3.94 -16.83 -14.86
CA GLN A 123 -3.62 -17.73 -13.78
C GLN A 123 -2.12 -17.78 -13.55
N ILE A 124 -1.72 -17.94 -12.30
CA ILE A 124 -0.33 -17.98 -11.87
C ILE A 124 -0.14 -19.27 -11.11
N HIS A 125 0.80 -20.09 -11.56
CA HIS A 125 1.09 -21.39 -10.98
C HIS A 125 2.59 -21.52 -10.73
N PRO A 126 3.01 -22.18 -9.63
CA PRO A 126 4.41 -22.56 -9.47
C PRO A 126 4.88 -23.43 -10.64
N TYR A 127 6.06 -23.12 -11.18
CA TYR A 127 6.70 -23.91 -12.23
C TYR A 127 6.99 -25.33 -11.72
N ARG A 128 6.83 -26.31 -12.62
CA ARG A 128 7.10 -27.71 -12.34
C ARG A 128 8.04 -28.30 -13.38
N SER A 129 9.06 -29.01 -12.91
CA SER A 129 9.97 -29.80 -13.73
C SER A 129 9.89 -31.26 -13.30
N ASN A 130 9.58 -32.18 -14.21
CA ASN A 130 9.39 -33.62 -13.91
C ASN A 130 8.45 -33.86 -12.71
N ASP A 131 7.29 -33.19 -12.70
CA ASP A 131 6.27 -33.17 -11.64
C ASP A 131 6.71 -32.61 -10.27
N GLN A 132 7.96 -32.20 -10.11
CA GLN A 132 8.48 -31.54 -8.91
C GLN A 132 8.26 -30.03 -9.01
N ILE A 133 7.78 -29.43 -7.91
CA ILE A 133 7.62 -27.98 -7.82
C ILE A 133 9.01 -27.35 -7.69
N CYS A 134 9.27 -26.36 -8.54
CA CYS A 134 10.47 -25.54 -8.49
C CYS A 134 10.11 -24.25 -7.75
N HIS A 135 10.40 -24.18 -6.45
CA HIS A 135 9.93 -23.06 -5.63
C HIS A 135 10.56 -21.73 -6.07
N GLY A 136 9.76 -20.66 -5.97
CA GLY A 136 10.14 -19.31 -6.42
C GLY A 136 9.97 -19.08 -7.93
N TRP A 137 9.83 -20.14 -8.75
CA TRP A 137 9.58 -19.99 -10.18
C TRP A 137 8.08 -20.07 -10.48
N PHE A 138 7.60 -19.18 -11.35
CA PHE A 138 6.19 -19.11 -11.72
C PHE A 138 5.97 -19.16 -13.24
N ASP A 139 4.92 -19.88 -13.63
CA ASP A 139 4.33 -19.85 -14.96
C ASP A 139 3.02 -19.08 -14.92
N LEU A 140 2.85 -18.21 -15.92
CA LEU A 140 1.64 -17.42 -16.12
C LEU A 140 0.86 -17.97 -17.30
N PHE A 141 -0.42 -18.27 -17.08
CA PHE A 141 -1.33 -18.77 -18.12
C PHE A 141 -2.37 -17.70 -18.41
N ILE A 142 -2.33 -17.14 -19.61
CA ILE A 142 -3.19 -16.06 -20.05
C ILE A 142 -4.21 -16.61 -21.04
N GLU A 143 -5.47 -16.30 -20.81
CA GLU A 143 -6.54 -16.54 -21.76
C GLU A 143 -7.01 -15.21 -22.35
N LEU A 144 -7.03 -15.13 -23.68
CA LEU A 144 -7.51 -13.96 -24.39
C LEU A 144 -9.03 -14.02 -24.61
N SER A 145 -9.58 -12.85 -24.90
CA SER A 145 -10.99 -12.64 -25.23
C SER A 145 -11.40 -13.45 -26.46
N SER A 146 -12.61 -14.02 -26.44
CA SER A 146 -13.19 -14.71 -27.60
C SER A 146 -13.67 -13.78 -28.72
N PHE A 147 -13.58 -12.46 -28.47
CA PHE A 147 -14.05 -11.42 -29.39
C PHE A 147 -12.96 -10.90 -30.33
N ILE A 148 -11.72 -11.37 -30.22
CA ILE A 148 -10.62 -10.96 -31.11
C ILE A 148 -10.44 -11.97 -32.25
N SER A 149 -10.04 -11.48 -33.43
CA SER A 149 -9.75 -12.34 -34.58
C SER A 149 -8.40 -13.07 -34.45
N GLU A 150 -8.18 -14.12 -35.24
CA GLU A 150 -6.93 -14.89 -35.21
C GLU A 150 -5.69 -14.05 -35.62
N ASP A 151 -5.86 -13.05 -36.48
CA ASP A 151 -4.81 -12.10 -36.84
C ASP A 151 -4.53 -11.12 -35.70
N GLN A 152 -5.57 -10.67 -35.00
CA GLN A 152 -5.45 -9.80 -33.82
C GLN A 152 -4.80 -10.55 -32.65
N HIS A 153 -5.07 -11.86 -32.50
CA HIS A 153 -4.49 -12.70 -31.45
C HIS A 153 -2.97 -12.57 -31.38
N LYS A 154 -2.24 -12.63 -32.51
CA LYS A 154 -0.77 -12.55 -32.48
C LYS A 154 -0.25 -11.19 -32.00
N GLN A 155 -0.93 -10.11 -32.39
CA GLN A 155 -0.55 -8.75 -31.99
C GLN A 155 -0.87 -8.52 -30.51
N GLU A 156 -2.05 -8.96 -30.06
CA GLU A 156 -2.48 -8.85 -28.67
C GLU A 156 -1.68 -9.75 -27.73
N GLU A 157 -1.33 -10.97 -28.14
CA GLU A 157 -0.44 -11.86 -27.37
C GLU A 157 0.89 -11.16 -27.08
N LYS A 158 1.52 -10.54 -28.09
CA LYS A 158 2.77 -9.79 -27.90
C LYS A 158 2.59 -8.63 -26.93
N LYS A 159 1.56 -7.81 -27.16
CA LYS A 159 1.28 -6.60 -26.38
C LYS A 159 0.98 -6.91 -24.91
N ILE A 160 0.13 -7.91 -24.66
CA ILE A 160 -0.26 -8.35 -23.32
C ILE A 160 0.92 -9.03 -22.61
N LYS A 161 1.71 -9.84 -23.33
CA LYS A 161 2.92 -10.46 -22.79
C LYS A 161 3.89 -9.39 -22.27
N GLU A 162 4.24 -8.41 -23.10
CA GLU A 162 5.15 -7.32 -22.71
C GLU A 162 4.63 -6.59 -21.47
N LYS A 163 3.33 -6.29 -21.43
CA LYS A 163 2.72 -5.60 -20.28
C LYS A 163 2.71 -6.44 -19.00
N ILE A 164 2.43 -7.73 -19.11
CA ILE A 164 2.42 -8.64 -17.96
C ILE A 164 3.84 -8.89 -17.44
N GLU A 165 4.84 -8.98 -18.31
CA GLU A 165 6.25 -9.05 -17.87
C GLU A 165 6.63 -7.80 -17.08
N GLU A 166 6.28 -6.60 -17.56
CA GLU A 166 6.50 -5.35 -16.82
C GLU A 166 5.82 -5.35 -15.45
N LEU A 167 4.54 -5.77 -15.40
CA LEU A 167 3.79 -5.85 -14.14
C LEU A 167 4.39 -6.88 -13.19
N TYR A 168 4.81 -8.04 -13.69
CA TYR A 168 5.43 -9.07 -12.88
C TYR A 168 6.74 -8.59 -12.28
N HIS A 169 7.65 -8.05 -13.11
CA HIS A 169 8.95 -7.60 -12.61
C HIS A 169 8.84 -6.39 -11.67
N ALA A 170 7.82 -5.55 -11.82
CA ALA A 170 7.55 -4.46 -10.87
C ALA A 170 6.98 -4.93 -9.52
N ASN A 171 6.42 -6.14 -9.43
CA ASN A 171 5.66 -6.61 -8.26
C ASN A 171 6.15 -7.94 -7.64
N ARG A 172 7.10 -8.65 -8.27
CA ARG A 172 7.61 -9.95 -7.78
C ARG A 172 8.26 -9.82 -6.40
N ASN A 173 8.15 -10.83 -5.54
CA ASN A 173 8.85 -10.83 -4.26
C ASN A 173 10.32 -11.27 -4.41
N LEU A 174 11.08 -11.03 -3.34
CA LEU A 174 12.44 -11.54 -3.20
C LEU A 174 12.48 -13.06 -3.31
N GLY A 175 13.38 -13.57 -4.14
CA GLY A 175 13.54 -15.01 -4.34
C GLY A 175 12.51 -15.61 -5.29
N GLU A 176 11.73 -14.78 -6.01
CA GLU A 176 10.79 -15.21 -7.03
C GLU A 176 11.21 -14.77 -8.44
N ALA A 177 10.92 -15.59 -9.44
CA ALA A 177 11.29 -15.37 -10.83
C ALA A 177 10.22 -15.89 -11.79
N LEU A 178 10.09 -15.19 -12.94
CA LEU A 178 9.20 -15.61 -14.02
C LEU A 178 9.91 -16.66 -14.87
N HIS A 179 9.32 -17.85 -14.98
CA HIS A 179 9.82 -18.90 -15.86
C HIS A 179 9.28 -18.69 -17.29
N ALA A 180 7.96 -18.75 -17.46
CA ALA A 180 7.33 -18.57 -18.76
C ALA A 180 5.93 -17.95 -18.68
N ILE A 181 5.52 -17.39 -19.82
CA ILE A 181 4.16 -16.93 -20.07
C ILE A 181 3.59 -17.79 -21.19
N HIS A 182 2.45 -18.42 -20.93
CA HIS A 182 1.73 -19.30 -21.83
C HIS A 182 0.39 -18.69 -22.20
N PHE A 183 0.08 -18.68 -23.50
CA PHE A 183 -1.24 -18.32 -23.98
C PHE A 183 -2.08 -19.59 -24.14
N VAL A 184 -3.17 -19.67 -23.37
CA VAL A 184 -4.12 -20.77 -23.42
C VAL A 184 -5.05 -20.54 -24.61
N ARG A 185 -4.98 -21.42 -25.60
CA ARG A 185 -5.88 -21.38 -26.76
C ARG A 185 -7.02 -22.37 -26.57
N ARG A 186 -8.24 -21.83 -26.48
CA ARG A 186 -9.46 -22.63 -26.47
C ARG A 186 -9.95 -22.89 -27.88
N LYS A 187 -10.54 -24.06 -28.09
CA LYS A 187 -11.14 -24.41 -29.38
C LYS A 187 -12.44 -23.61 -29.58
N PRO A 188 -12.57 -22.85 -30.68
CA PRO A 188 -13.76 -22.05 -30.93
C PRO A 188 -14.94 -22.92 -31.36
N LEU A 189 -16.12 -22.64 -30.82
CA LEU A 189 -17.39 -23.28 -31.13
C LEU A 189 -18.39 -22.29 -31.71
N LEU A 190 -19.14 -22.71 -32.73
CA LEU A 190 -20.28 -21.95 -33.25
C LEU A 190 -21.57 -22.46 -32.60
N LEU A 191 -22.31 -21.56 -31.96
CA LEU A 191 -23.66 -21.86 -31.46
C LEU A 191 -24.68 -21.64 -32.58
N ILE A 192 -25.35 -22.71 -32.99
CA ILE A 192 -26.33 -22.72 -34.09
C ILE A 192 -27.66 -23.21 -33.55
N GLY A 193 -28.75 -22.60 -33.97
CA GLY A 193 -30.08 -23.03 -33.53
C GLY A 193 -31.21 -22.16 -34.03
N ASN A 194 -32.42 -22.69 -33.91
CA ASN A 194 -33.67 -22.06 -34.28
C ASN A 194 -34.58 -22.02 -33.05
N ILE A 195 -35.00 -20.82 -32.63
CA ILE A 195 -35.73 -20.60 -31.38
C ILE A 195 -36.95 -19.72 -31.65
N ASP A 196 -38.13 -20.13 -31.18
CA ASP A 196 -39.32 -19.30 -31.20
C ASP A 196 -39.37 -18.41 -29.95
N ILE A 197 -39.68 -17.14 -30.17
CA ILE A 197 -39.85 -16.16 -29.10
C ILE A 197 -41.22 -15.48 -29.23
N ASP A 198 -41.72 -14.97 -28.10
CA ASP A 198 -42.90 -14.13 -28.05
C ASP A 198 -42.68 -12.83 -28.85
N GLY A 199 -43.70 -12.41 -29.61
CA GLY A 199 -43.73 -11.15 -30.36
C GLY A 199 -43.64 -9.90 -29.48
N SER A 200 -43.92 -10.00 -28.18
CA SER A 200 -43.89 -8.87 -27.25
C SER A 200 -42.48 -8.45 -26.79
N ILE A 201 -41.45 -9.27 -27.06
CA ILE A 201 -40.10 -9.10 -26.50
C ILE A 201 -39.09 -8.76 -27.60
N SER A 202 -38.08 -7.95 -27.25
CA SER A 202 -37.01 -7.56 -28.18
C SER A 202 -36.14 -8.76 -28.56
N PRO A 203 -36.08 -9.13 -29.86
CA PRO A 203 -35.26 -10.22 -30.35
C PRO A 203 -33.78 -10.06 -29.98
N GLU A 204 -33.23 -8.84 -30.06
CA GLU A 204 -31.83 -8.59 -29.73
C GLU A 204 -31.53 -8.77 -28.24
N LYS A 205 -32.46 -8.37 -27.35
CA LYS A 205 -32.29 -8.59 -25.91
C LYS A 205 -32.28 -10.09 -25.58
N THR A 206 -33.19 -10.85 -26.20
CA THR A 206 -33.25 -12.31 -26.02
C THR A 206 -32.00 -12.98 -26.56
N LEU A 207 -31.52 -12.56 -27.74
CA LEU A 207 -30.31 -13.10 -28.33
C LEU A 207 -29.08 -12.84 -27.44
N ILE A 208 -28.96 -11.64 -26.88
CA ILE A 208 -27.89 -11.31 -25.91
C ILE A 208 -27.96 -12.23 -24.69
N ALA A 209 -29.16 -12.49 -24.14
CA ALA A 209 -29.32 -13.38 -23.00
C ALA A 209 -28.90 -14.82 -23.33
N ILE A 210 -29.31 -15.34 -24.50
CA ILE A 210 -28.91 -16.68 -24.98
C ILE A 210 -27.39 -16.80 -25.07
N TYR A 211 -26.73 -15.86 -25.75
CA TYR A 211 -25.26 -15.90 -25.86
C TYR A 211 -24.57 -15.67 -24.52
N THR A 212 -25.16 -14.91 -23.59
CA THR A 212 -24.61 -14.73 -22.23
C THR A 212 -24.61 -16.05 -21.46
N GLU A 213 -25.72 -16.79 -21.47
CA GLU A 213 -25.80 -18.14 -20.89
C GLU A 213 -24.77 -19.08 -21.52
N ALA A 214 -24.63 -19.02 -22.85
CA ALA A 214 -23.69 -19.86 -23.57
C ALA A 214 -22.22 -19.52 -23.24
N ILE A 215 -21.85 -18.25 -23.10
CA ILE A 215 -20.51 -17.82 -22.66
C ILE A 215 -20.21 -18.36 -21.26
N GLN A 216 -21.16 -18.28 -20.32
CA GLN A 216 -20.96 -18.75 -18.95
C GLN A 216 -20.70 -20.26 -18.85
N LEU A 217 -21.25 -21.07 -19.75
CA LEU A 217 -21.00 -22.52 -19.79
C LEU A 217 -19.56 -22.89 -20.09
N PHE A 218 -18.85 -22.01 -20.80
CA PHE A 218 -17.45 -22.17 -21.19
C PHE A 218 -16.54 -21.19 -20.44
N ALA A 219 -16.96 -20.76 -19.24
CA ALA A 219 -16.13 -19.93 -18.37
C ALA A 219 -14.82 -20.63 -17.97
N PRO A 220 -13.79 -19.86 -17.56
CA PRO A 220 -12.48 -20.42 -17.23
C PRO A 220 -12.50 -21.61 -16.26
N GLY A 221 -11.79 -22.68 -16.62
CA GLY A 221 -11.75 -23.95 -15.88
C GLY A 221 -12.75 -25.03 -16.33
N SER A 222 -13.63 -24.73 -17.29
CA SER A 222 -14.61 -25.70 -17.82
C SER A 222 -13.99 -26.61 -18.89
N HIS A 223 -14.12 -27.93 -18.71
CA HIS A 223 -13.66 -28.94 -19.66
C HIS A 223 -14.81 -29.88 -20.02
N TYR A 224 -14.93 -30.22 -21.30
CA TYR A 224 -15.99 -31.10 -21.79
C TYR A 224 -15.43 -32.10 -22.79
N THR A 225 -15.83 -33.36 -22.65
CA THR A 225 -15.47 -34.46 -23.55
C THR A 225 -16.45 -34.65 -24.72
N GLY A 226 -17.51 -33.85 -24.77
CA GLY A 226 -18.53 -33.87 -25.82
C GLY A 226 -19.64 -32.85 -25.61
N SER A 227 -20.46 -32.63 -26.63
CA SER A 227 -21.47 -31.56 -26.66
C SER A 227 -22.73 -31.82 -25.83
N ALA A 228 -23.01 -33.08 -25.47
CA ALA A 228 -24.29 -33.49 -24.87
C ALA A 228 -24.61 -32.82 -23.52
N LEU A 229 -23.62 -32.71 -22.63
CA LEU A 229 -23.82 -32.06 -21.32
C LEU A 229 -23.91 -30.53 -21.44
N PRO A 230 -22.99 -29.84 -22.15
CA PRO A 230 -23.10 -28.40 -22.41
C PRO A 230 -24.44 -28.02 -23.07
N ILE A 231 -24.86 -28.74 -24.10
CA ILE A 231 -26.08 -28.41 -24.84
C ILE A 231 -27.34 -28.60 -23.98
N TYR A 232 -27.36 -29.64 -23.15
CA TYR A 232 -28.45 -29.88 -22.21
C TYR A 232 -28.55 -28.76 -21.15
N LYS A 233 -27.41 -28.35 -20.57
CA LYS A 233 -27.37 -27.23 -19.63
C LYS A 233 -27.83 -25.92 -20.30
N LEU A 234 -27.35 -25.65 -21.51
CA LEU A 234 -27.75 -24.46 -22.27
C LEU A 234 -29.25 -24.47 -22.56
N PHE A 235 -29.80 -25.59 -23.02
CA PHE A 235 -31.22 -25.74 -23.29
C PHE A 235 -32.07 -25.42 -22.05
N LYS A 236 -31.65 -25.90 -20.87
CA LYS A 236 -32.32 -25.59 -19.60
C LYS A 236 -32.24 -24.11 -19.25
N GLY A 237 -31.08 -23.48 -19.43
CA GLY A 237 -30.89 -22.03 -19.20
C GLY A 237 -31.74 -21.18 -20.15
N ILE A 238 -31.71 -21.48 -21.45
CA ILE A 238 -32.48 -20.76 -22.48
C ILE A 238 -33.99 -20.82 -22.19
N LYS A 239 -34.52 -21.97 -21.75
CA LYS A 239 -35.93 -22.10 -21.37
C LYS A 239 -36.37 -21.21 -20.20
N GLN A 240 -35.42 -20.74 -19.38
CA GLN A 240 -35.70 -19.82 -18.28
C GLN A 240 -35.69 -18.35 -18.71
N ILE A 241 -35.20 -18.05 -19.92
CA ILE A 241 -35.18 -16.70 -20.46
C ILE A 241 -36.62 -16.28 -20.79
N GLN A 242 -37.05 -15.15 -20.21
CA GLN A 242 -38.38 -14.60 -20.45
C GLN A 242 -38.61 -14.39 -21.95
N GLY A 243 -39.72 -14.96 -22.46
CA GLY A 243 -40.12 -14.81 -23.86
C GLY A 243 -39.71 -15.93 -24.80
N VAL A 244 -38.91 -16.90 -24.36
CA VAL A 244 -38.63 -18.09 -25.17
C VAL A 244 -39.81 -19.04 -25.11
N LEU A 245 -40.40 -19.37 -26.27
CA LEU A 245 -41.57 -20.25 -26.38
C LEU A 245 -41.15 -21.69 -26.65
N SER A 246 -40.29 -21.90 -27.65
CA SER A 246 -39.84 -23.23 -28.07
C SER A 246 -38.42 -23.17 -28.63
N ILE A 247 -37.70 -24.30 -28.54
CA ILE A 247 -36.36 -24.47 -29.13
C ILE A 247 -36.49 -25.61 -30.14
N HIS A 248 -36.36 -25.30 -31.43
CA HIS A 248 -36.53 -26.26 -32.52
C HIS A 248 -35.23 -27.03 -32.81
N SER A 249 -34.12 -26.32 -32.78
CA SER A 249 -32.78 -26.90 -32.90
C SER A 249 -31.81 -26.06 -32.10
N LEU A 250 -30.83 -26.73 -31.49
CA LEU A 250 -29.73 -26.08 -30.78
C LEU A 250 -28.54 -27.04 -30.78
N GLU A 251 -27.42 -26.58 -31.33
CA GLU A 251 -26.20 -27.36 -31.39
C GLU A 251 -24.97 -26.46 -31.30
N PHE A 252 -23.88 -27.06 -30.87
CA PHE A 252 -22.55 -26.48 -30.97
C PHE A 252 -21.79 -27.18 -32.09
N GLN A 253 -21.40 -26.42 -33.10
CA GLN A 253 -20.54 -26.90 -34.17
C GLN A 253 -19.07 -26.70 -33.79
N GLY A 254 -18.24 -27.73 -33.99
CA GLY A 254 -16.80 -27.71 -33.70
C GLY A 254 -16.35 -28.52 -32.48
N PHE A 255 -17.23 -29.29 -31.85
CA PHE A 255 -16.83 -30.27 -30.83
C PHE A 255 -16.02 -31.41 -31.46
N GLU A 256 -14.99 -31.85 -30.76
CA GLU A 256 -14.09 -32.93 -31.17
C GLU A 256 -14.07 -34.02 -30.08
N GLU A 257 -13.69 -35.24 -30.45
CA GLU A 257 -13.52 -36.32 -29.48
C GLU A 257 -12.25 -36.09 -28.64
N GLY A 258 -12.43 -35.82 -27.34
CA GLY A 258 -11.35 -35.59 -26.38
C GLY A 258 -11.72 -34.56 -25.32
N GLU A 259 -10.94 -34.48 -24.25
CA GLU A 259 -11.14 -33.47 -23.20
C GLU A 259 -10.43 -32.17 -23.58
N TYR A 260 -11.20 -31.23 -24.15
CA TYR A 260 -10.68 -29.94 -24.60
C TYR A 260 -11.34 -28.78 -23.83
N ALA A 261 -10.60 -27.67 -23.73
CA ALA A 261 -11.14 -26.39 -23.33
C ALA A 261 -11.73 -25.68 -24.57
N TYR A 262 -13.01 -25.32 -24.50
CA TYR A 262 -13.75 -24.70 -25.59
C TYR A 262 -14.13 -23.26 -25.26
N THR A 263 -14.35 -22.44 -26.29
CA THR A 263 -14.87 -21.07 -26.19
C THR A 263 -15.85 -20.80 -27.33
N LEU A 264 -16.71 -19.78 -27.23
CA LEU A 264 -17.59 -19.40 -28.34
C LEU A 264 -16.88 -18.51 -29.35
N ALA A 265 -17.03 -18.82 -30.64
CA ALA A 265 -16.56 -17.95 -31.71
C ALA A 265 -17.46 -16.70 -31.78
N LEU A 266 -16.94 -15.55 -31.35
CA LEU A 266 -17.64 -14.27 -31.32
C LEU A 266 -16.75 -13.10 -31.81
N SER A 267 -15.84 -13.36 -32.74
CA SER A 267 -14.95 -12.34 -33.32
C SER A 267 -15.59 -11.56 -34.47
N SER A 268 -16.68 -12.06 -35.06
CA SER A 268 -17.35 -11.37 -36.16
C SER A 268 -18.88 -11.55 -36.15
N PRO A 269 -19.66 -10.61 -36.73
CA PRO A 269 -21.12 -10.72 -36.80
C PRO A 269 -21.59 -11.99 -37.51
N GLU A 270 -20.82 -12.52 -38.46
CA GLU A 270 -21.14 -13.73 -39.21
C GLU A 270 -21.16 -14.98 -38.34
N GLN A 271 -20.54 -14.96 -37.17
CA GLN A 271 -20.49 -16.08 -36.22
C GLN A 271 -21.74 -16.13 -35.31
N ILE A 272 -22.58 -15.10 -35.33
CA ILE A 272 -23.91 -15.13 -34.70
C ILE A 272 -24.85 -15.94 -35.61
N LYS A 273 -25.07 -17.22 -35.26
CA LYS A 273 -25.81 -18.19 -36.08
C LYS A 273 -27.18 -18.62 -35.51
N ILE A 274 -27.56 -18.14 -34.33
CA ILE A 274 -28.90 -18.38 -33.78
C ILE A 274 -29.94 -17.58 -34.56
N ARG A 275 -30.99 -18.25 -35.04
CA ARG A 275 -32.13 -17.63 -35.71
C ARG A 275 -33.33 -17.60 -34.76
N LEU A 276 -33.93 -16.42 -34.63
CA LEU A 276 -35.14 -16.23 -33.83
C LEU A 276 -36.36 -16.10 -34.75
N TYR A 277 -37.47 -16.67 -34.30
CA TYR A 277 -38.74 -16.65 -35.01
C TYR A 277 -39.83 -16.02 -34.14
N GLN A 278 -40.63 -15.15 -34.73
CA GLN A 278 -41.84 -14.58 -34.12
C GLN A 278 -43.00 -14.85 -35.06
N ASN A 279 -44.09 -15.44 -34.54
CA ASN A 279 -45.25 -15.83 -35.35
C ASN A 279 -44.88 -16.65 -36.60
N GLN A 280 -43.95 -17.60 -36.45
CA GLN A 280 -43.44 -18.48 -37.53
C GLN A 280 -42.64 -17.75 -38.64
N GLN A 281 -42.32 -16.47 -38.48
CA GLN A 281 -41.46 -15.73 -39.40
C GLN A 281 -40.09 -15.47 -38.77
N ALA A 282 -39.03 -15.68 -39.56
CA ALA A 282 -37.67 -15.38 -39.14
C ALA A 282 -37.51 -13.87 -38.96
N VAL A 283 -36.95 -13.45 -37.83
CA VAL A 283 -36.74 -12.04 -37.52
C VAL A 283 -35.38 -11.60 -38.03
N GLU A 284 -35.34 -10.45 -38.70
CA GLU A 284 -34.07 -9.82 -39.10
C GLU A 284 -33.42 -9.16 -37.89
N ILE A 285 -32.20 -9.58 -37.56
CA ILE A 285 -31.47 -9.13 -36.39
C ILE A 285 -30.16 -8.47 -36.83
N ASN A 286 -29.88 -7.29 -36.28
CA ASN A 286 -28.59 -6.64 -36.45
C ASN A 286 -27.52 -7.34 -35.58
N ALA A 287 -26.82 -8.31 -36.18
CA ALA A 287 -25.77 -9.08 -35.52
C ALA A 287 -24.65 -8.19 -34.96
N THR A 288 -24.27 -7.12 -35.67
CA THR A 288 -23.24 -6.17 -35.20
C THR A 288 -23.65 -5.48 -33.89
N LYS A 289 -24.92 -5.07 -33.77
CA LYS A 289 -25.45 -4.44 -32.56
C LYS A 289 -25.48 -5.41 -31.37
N VAL A 290 -25.81 -6.68 -31.62
CA VAL A 290 -25.80 -7.74 -30.60
C VAL A 290 -24.37 -8.02 -30.14
N LEU A 291 -23.44 -8.16 -31.08
CA LEU A 291 -22.03 -8.39 -30.80
C LEU A 291 -21.42 -7.26 -29.96
N ASN A 292 -21.64 -6.00 -30.37
CA ASN A 292 -21.16 -4.84 -29.63
C ASN A 292 -21.71 -4.80 -28.19
N ARG A 293 -22.98 -5.18 -27.99
CA ARG A 293 -23.57 -5.24 -26.64
C ARG A 293 -23.04 -6.39 -25.80
N LEU A 294 -22.78 -7.56 -26.39
CA LEU A 294 -22.14 -8.68 -25.70
C LEU A 294 -20.73 -8.29 -25.26
N HIS A 295 -19.97 -7.66 -26.16
CA HIS A 295 -18.64 -7.11 -25.86
C HIS A 295 -18.69 -6.08 -24.73
N SER A 296 -19.58 -5.07 -24.81
CA SER A 296 -19.74 -4.09 -23.74
C SER A 296 -20.15 -4.72 -22.42
N ARG A 297 -21.02 -5.73 -22.42
CA ARG A 297 -21.54 -6.36 -21.20
C ARG A 297 -20.52 -7.27 -20.51
N ASN A 298 -19.63 -7.91 -21.27
CA ASN A 298 -18.45 -8.57 -20.70
C ASN A 298 -17.57 -7.56 -19.94
N ASN A 299 -17.55 -6.31 -20.40
CA ASN A 299 -16.75 -5.22 -19.84
C ASN A 299 -17.44 -4.44 -18.70
N ILE A 300 -18.75 -4.58 -18.45
CA ILE A 300 -19.52 -3.78 -17.46
C ILE A 300 -19.09 -4.03 -16.00
N ASN A 301 -18.33 -5.07 -15.70
CA ASN A 301 -17.70 -5.26 -14.37
C ASN A 301 -16.74 -4.11 -14.00
N HIS A 302 -16.28 -3.33 -14.99
CA HIS A 302 -15.38 -2.18 -14.85
C HIS A 302 -16.03 -0.98 -14.14
N ALA A 303 -17.23 -0.56 -14.58
CA ALA A 303 -17.87 0.66 -14.07
C ALA A 303 -18.35 0.57 -12.61
N ILE A 304 -18.70 -0.64 -12.14
CA ILE A 304 -19.13 -0.88 -10.76
C ILE A 304 -17.94 -0.85 -9.78
N ARG A 305 -16.73 -1.20 -10.24
CA ARG A 305 -15.50 -1.19 -9.43
C ARG A 305 -14.96 0.23 -9.24
N GLU A 306 -14.96 1.04 -10.30
CA GLU A 306 -14.52 2.45 -10.25
C GLU A 306 -15.39 3.32 -9.32
N GLN A 307 -16.72 3.15 -9.34
CA GLN A 307 -17.61 3.86 -8.41
C GLN A 307 -17.35 3.53 -6.93
N LYS A 308 -16.82 2.34 -6.62
CA LYS A 308 -16.42 1.98 -5.24
C LYS A 308 -15.05 2.51 -4.85
N LYS A 309 -14.14 2.69 -5.82
CA LYS A 309 -12.76 3.19 -5.59
C LYS A 309 -12.74 4.70 -5.33
N GLN A 310 -13.58 5.48 -6.02
CA GLN A 310 -13.65 6.94 -5.88
C GLN A 310 -14.32 7.44 -4.59
N ALA A 311 -15.06 6.59 -3.87
CA ALA A 311 -15.87 7.00 -2.70
C ALA A 311 -15.08 7.18 -1.39
N LYS A 312 -13.74 7.19 -1.39
CA LYS A 312 -12.93 6.97 -0.18
C LYS A 312 -11.78 7.94 0.12
N SER A 313 -11.78 9.13 -0.47
CA SER A 313 -10.91 10.22 0.03
C SER A 313 -11.78 11.23 0.78
N ILE A 314 -11.95 11.00 2.09
CA ILE A 314 -12.55 12.00 2.97
C ILE A 314 -11.41 12.91 3.41
N LEU A 315 -11.29 14.09 2.79
CA LEU A 315 -10.51 15.16 3.41
C LEU A 315 -11.19 15.51 4.74
N MET A 316 -10.45 15.41 5.83
CA MET A 316 -10.92 15.92 7.12
C MET A 316 -10.75 17.44 7.09
N ASP A 317 -11.87 18.16 6.95
CA ASP A 317 -11.87 19.63 7.04
C ASP A 317 -11.56 20.06 8.48
N SER A 318 -10.52 20.86 8.66
CA SER A 318 -10.14 21.48 9.93
C SER A 318 -9.74 22.95 9.73
N ARG A 319 -9.74 23.73 10.81
CA ARG A 319 -9.41 25.16 10.80
C ARG A 319 -8.30 25.45 11.78
N HIS A 320 -7.42 26.37 11.39
CA HIS A 320 -6.37 26.85 12.27
C HIS A 320 -6.97 27.65 13.43
N ILE A 321 -6.49 27.36 14.65
CA ILE A 321 -6.81 28.13 15.85
C ILE A 321 -5.64 29.04 16.22
N HIS A 322 -5.96 30.23 16.69
CA HIS A 322 -5.00 31.16 17.26
C HIS A 322 -5.15 31.15 18.77
N LEU A 323 -4.11 30.71 19.48
CA LEU A 323 -4.07 30.79 20.93
C LEU A 323 -3.55 32.18 21.31
N ASN A 324 -4.29 32.87 22.17
CA ASN A 324 -3.89 34.21 22.62
C ASN A 324 -2.85 34.09 23.72
N ASP A 325 -1.82 34.94 23.66
CA ASP A 325 -0.90 35.11 24.78
C ASP A 325 -1.67 35.64 26.00
N TYR A 326 -1.61 34.91 27.10
CA TYR A 326 -2.22 35.28 28.36
C TYR A 326 -1.18 35.86 29.32
N SER A 327 -1.56 36.91 30.05
CA SER A 327 -0.73 37.46 31.13
C SER A 327 -1.57 37.67 32.38
N VAL A 328 -1.13 37.03 33.46
CA VAL A 328 -1.69 37.14 34.82
C VAL A 328 -1.69 38.61 35.26
N THR A 329 -0.63 39.34 34.92
CA THR A 329 -0.48 40.77 35.25
C THR A 329 -1.61 41.63 34.67
N ASN A 330 -2.15 41.26 33.51
CA ASN A 330 -3.21 42.01 32.83
C ASN A 330 -4.60 41.80 33.46
N ASP A 331 -4.80 40.78 34.27
CA ASP A 331 -6.10 40.47 34.86
C ASP A 331 -6.30 41.08 36.25
N PHE A 332 -5.25 41.68 36.82
CA PHE A 332 -5.38 42.43 38.07
C PHE A 332 -6.27 43.68 37.92
N PRO A 333 -7.07 44.03 38.95
CA PRO A 333 -7.85 45.25 38.97
C PRO A 333 -6.99 46.52 38.83
N ILE A 334 -7.56 47.59 38.28
CA ILE A 334 -6.85 48.85 37.99
C ILE A 334 -6.17 49.42 39.25
N CYS A 335 -6.82 49.35 40.40
CA CYS A 335 -6.29 49.85 41.67
C CYS A 335 -4.96 49.19 42.08
N TYR A 336 -4.72 47.95 41.68
CA TYR A 336 -3.44 47.27 41.86
C TYR A 336 -2.41 47.75 40.86
N LYS A 337 -2.77 47.84 39.57
CA LYS A 337 -1.87 48.20 38.47
C LYS A 337 -1.20 49.56 38.67
N ASP A 338 -1.96 50.55 39.14
CA ASP A 338 -1.44 51.89 39.43
C ASP A 338 -0.44 51.90 40.60
N SER A 339 -0.47 50.86 41.46
CA SER A 339 0.33 50.74 42.67
C SER A 339 1.41 49.64 42.58
N PHE A 340 1.63 49.05 41.40
CA PHE A 340 2.59 47.96 41.24
C PHE A 340 4.03 48.41 41.52
N THR A 341 4.61 47.85 42.58
CA THR A 341 6.04 47.94 42.87
C THR A 341 6.85 47.04 41.93
N ASP A 342 8.13 47.36 41.74
CA ASP A 342 9.02 46.55 40.90
C ASP A 342 9.18 45.12 41.45
N SER A 343 9.14 44.95 42.78
CA SER A 343 9.18 43.64 43.42
C SER A 343 7.93 42.81 43.15
N PHE A 344 6.74 43.43 43.14
CA PHE A 344 5.50 42.70 42.82
C PHE A 344 5.41 42.34 41.34
N LYS A 345 5.87 43.21 40.43
CA LYS A 345 6.01 42.87 39.01
C LYS A 345 6.96 41.69 38.78
N ALA A 346 8.09 41.67 39.49
CA ALA A 346 9.04 40.56 39.42
C ALA A 346 8.47 39.25 40.00
N TYR A 347 7.55 39.33 40.96
CA TYR A 347 6.83 38.16 41.47
C TYR A 347 5.83 37.63 40.42
N LEU A 348 5.03 38.51 39.82
CA LEU A 348 4.04 38.12 38.80
C LEU A 348 4.70 37.57 37.52
N SER A 349 5.88 38.07 37.15
CA SER A 349 6.59 37.63 35.94
C SER A 349 6.99 36.14 35.97
N ILE A 350 7.11 35.54 37.16
CA ILE A 350 7.36 34.10 37.30
C ILE A 350 6.17 33.31 36.75
N PHE A 351 4.94 33.73 37.08
CA PHE A 351 3.72 33.09 36.58
C PHE A 351 3.51 33.38 35.10
N ASP A 352 3.68 34.64 34.67
CA ASP A 352 3.61 35.00 33.24
C ASP A 352 4.59 34.14 32.42
N HIS A 353 5.80 33.90 32.93
CA HIS A 353 6.76 33.03 32.26
C HIS A 353 6.28 31.57 32.18
N LEU A 354 5.76 31.02 33.28
CA LEU A 354 5.24 29.64 33.34
C LEU A 354 4.10 29.42 32.33
N PHE A 355 3.10 30.30 32.31
CA PHE A 355 2.00 30.23 31.34
C PHE A 355 2.48 30.46 29.90
N SER A 356 3.43 31.39 29.69
CA SER A 356 4.01 31.64 28.37
C SER A 356 4.71 30.40 27.79
N GLU A 357 5.42 29.62 28.61
CA GLU A 357 6.05 28.38 28.13
C GLU A 357 5.03 27.34 27.69
N GLY A 358 3.92 27.16 28.44
CA GLY A 358 2.83 26.26 28.05
C GLY A 358 2.15 26.69 26.75
N HIS A 359 1.82 27.97 26.60
CA HIS A 359 1.24 28.50 25.36
C HIS A 359 2.20 28.37 24.16
N LYS A 360 3.50 28.63 24.36
CA LYS A 360 4.50 28.41 23.30
C LYS A 360 4.54 26.95 22.87
N GLU A 361 4.51 26.01 23.81
CA GLU A 361 4.47 24.58 23.50
C GLU A 361 3.26 24.20 22.64
N MET A 362 2.07 24.67 23.02
CA MET A 362 0.82 24.45 22.28
C MET A 362 0.84 25.12 20.90
N ASN A 363 1.31 26.37 20.80
CA ASN A 363 1.39 27.11 19.54
C ASN A 363 2.36 26.47 18.54
N HIS A 364 3.40 25.80 19.04
CA HIS A 364 4.39 25.10 18.23
C HIS A 364 4.08 23.59 18.06
N LEU A 365 2.92 23.10 18.50
CA LEU A 365 2.53 21.68 18.39
C LEU A 365 2.69 21.17 16.96
N LYS A 366 2.17 21.90 15.97
CA LYS A 366 2.34 21.58 14.55
C LYS A 366 3.81 21.52 14.11
N ASP A 367 4.67 22.35 14.67
CA ASP A 367 6.06 22.48 14.22
C ASP A 367 6.89 21.31 14.73
N TRP A 368 6.75 20.99 16.03
CA TRP A 368 7.51 19.89 16.63
C TRP A 368 6.85 18.53 16.40
N MET A 369 5.53 18.41 16.22
CA MET A 369 4.92 17.12 15.86
C MET A 369 5.20 16.74 14.40
N ALA A 370 5.34 17.70 13.49
CA ALA A 370 5.56 17.41 12.07
C ALA A 370 6.84 16.61 11.82
N LEU A 371 6.77 15.56 11.00
CA LEU A 371 7.89 14.73 10.54
C LEU A 371 8.75 15.48 9.51
N ASN A 372 9.26 16.64 9.91
CA ASN A 372 10.20 17.45 9.16
C ASN A 372 11.61 17.37 9.79
N MET A 373 12.61 17.78 9.00
CA MET A 373 14.03 17.71 9.40
C MET A 373 14.47 18.95 10.19
N GLY A 374 13.55 19.85 10.55
CA GLY A 374 13.85 21.05 11.33
C GLY A 374 14.11 20.71 12.79
N THR A 375 14.99 21.47 13.44
CA THR A 375 15.18 21.38 14.89
C THR A 375 13.95 21.96 15.60
N PRO A 376 13.25 21.18 16.44
CA PRO A 376 12.24 21.73 17.35
C PRO A 376 12.90 22.82 18.20
N GLY A 377 12.29 24.01 18.29
CA GLY A 377 12.97 25.20 18.80
C GLY A 377 13.64 25.03 20.16
N SER A 378 12.89 24.64 21.20
CA SER A 378 13.40 24.50 22.57
C SER A 378 13.83 23.07 22.91
N ALA A 379 14.69 22.92 23.94
CA ALA A 379 15.13 21.61 24.43
C ALA A 379 13.98 20.72 24.94
N SER A 380 12.88 21.32 25.42
CA SER A 380 11.66 20.59 25.82
C SER A 380 10.96 19.99 24.59
N MET A 381 10.77 20.80 23.54
CA MET A 381 10.15 20.37 22.29
C MET A 381 10.97 19.28 21.58
N GLU A 382 12.30 19.31 21.72
CA GLU A 382 13.17 18.23 21.26
C GLU A 382 12.90 16.89 21.97
N GLN A 383 12.64 16.92 23.28
CA GLN A 383 12.30 15.72 24.05
C GLN A 383 10.93 15.20 23.68
N ASN A 384 9.95 16.10 23.51
CA ASN A 384 8.62 15.76 23.03
C ASN A 384 8.65 15.15 21.63
N LYS A 385 9.52 15.66 20.75
CA LYS A 385 9.76 15.06 19.43
C LYS A 385 10.24 13.63 19.56
N ASP A 386 11.24 13.39 20.40
CA ASP A 386 11.79 12.04 20.58
C ASP A 386 10.73 11.06 21.14
N LEU A 387 9.88 11.53 22.07
CA LEU A 387 8.74 10.77 22.61
C LEU A 387 7.67 10.48 21.54
N LEU A 388 7.38 11.45 20.67
CA LEU A 388 6.47 11.25 19.54
C LEU A 388 7.01 10.16 18.61
N LEU A 389 8.29 10.21 18.24
CA LEU A 389 8.90 9.19 17.37
C LEU A 389 8.83 7.79 18.02
N ASP A 390 9.07 7.69 19.33
CA ASP A 390 8.92 6.44 20.09
C ASP A 390 7.46 5.96 20.11
N THR A 391 6.50 6.88 20.13
CA THR A 391 5.06 6.56 20.07
C THR A 391 4.66 6.06 18.69
N LEU A 392 5.14 6.70 17.62
CA LEU A 392 4.91 6.25 16.24
C LEU A 392 5.53 4.87 15.99
N ASP A 393 6.74 4.62 16.49
CA ASP A 393 7.37 3.29 16.46
C ASP A 393 6.43 2.23 17.08
N LYS A 394 5.83 2.51 18.25
CA LYS A 394 4.88 1.60 18.91
C LYS A 394 3.58 1.41 18.13
N ILE A 395 3.02 2.48 17.56
CA ILE A 395 1.77 2.42 16.77
C ILE A 395 1.94 1.48 15.57
N TYR A 396 3.08 1.56 14.89
CA TYR A 396 3.33 0.79 13.67
C TYR A 396 4.11 -0.51 13.91
N GLY A 397 4.43 -0.86 15.15
CA GLY A 397 5.17 -2.07 15.49
C GLY A 397 6.62 -2.09 14.98
N GLU A 398 7.22 -0.91 14.82
CA GLU A 398 8.59 -0.75 14.34
C GLU A 398 9.52 -0.19 15.43
N ASN A 399 10.82 -0.21 15.16
CA ASN A 399 11.83 0.33 16.06
C ASN A 399 12.92 1.05 15.28
N SER A 400 12.67 2.33 15.02
CA SER A 400 13.62 3.23 14.36
C SER A 400 14.81 3.63 15.25
N ASN A 401 14.71 3.44 16.57
CA ASN A 401 15.70 3.85 17.57
C ASN A 401 16.61 2.71 18.06
N GLN A 402 17.13 1.93 17.12
CA GLN A 402 17.99 0.77 17.39
C GLN A 402 19.22 1.14 18.24
N PRO A 403 19.55 0.40 19.32
CA PRO A 403 20.69 0.72 20.19
C PRO A 403 22.01 0.85 19.44
N PHE A 404 22.26 -0.03 18.47
CA PHE A 404 23.50 -0.02 17.68
C PHE A 404 23.62 1.19 16.73
N LEU A 405 22.53 1.94 16.56
CA LEU A 405 22.46 3.15 15.74
C LEU A 405 22.50 4.45 16.55
N ARG A 406 22.48 4.39 17.90
CA ARG A 406 22.44 5.57 18.80
C ARG A 406 23.77 6.32 18.98
N TYR A 407 24.83 5.89 18.31
CA TYR A 407 26.18 6.44 18.48
C TYR A 407 26.48 7.69 17.63
N SER A 408 25.49 8.22 16.91
CA SER A 408 25.58 9.53 16.24
C SER A 408 25.13 10.66 17.17
N HIS A 409 25.44 11.91 16.83
CA HIS A 409 24.83 13.07 17.50
C HIS A 409 23.30 12.91 17.56
N LYS A 410 22.68 13.25 18.69
CA LYS A 410 21.23 13.08 18.93
C LYS A 410 20.40 13.62 17.76
N GLU A 411 20.77 14.80 17.26
CA GLU A 411 20.10 15.43 16.12
C GLU A 411 20.17 14.60 14.83
N ILE A 412 21.33 14.03 14.51
CA ILE A 412 21.50 13.15 13.34
C ILE A 412 20.65 11.88 13.50
N ASN A 413 20.57 11.32 14.70
CA ASN A 413 19.72 10.16 14.98
C ASN A 413 18.24 10.50 14.80
N ARG A 414 17.80 11.66 15.33
CA ARG A 414 16.42 12.15 15.20
C ARG A 414 16.03 12.37 13.73
N GLN A 415 16.87 13.06 12.97
CA GLN A 415 16.69 13.30 11.54
C GLN A 415 16.55 11.98 10.75
N ARG A 416 17.39 10.98 11.04
CA ARG A 416 17.25 9.64 10.45
C ARG A 416 15.90 9.01 10.78
N ARG A 417 15.51 9.03 12.06
CA ARG A 417 14.23 8.45 12.53
C ARG A 417 13.03 9.13 11.87
N VAL A 418 13.04 10.46 11.77
CA VAL A 418 12.00 11.23 11.08
C VAL A 418 11.90 10.81 9.62
N ARG A 419 13.04 10.73 8.91
CA ARG A 419 13.08 10.34 7.50
C ARG A 419 12.52 8.92 7.26
N PHE A 420 12.86 7.98 8.15
CA PHE A 420 12.35 6.62 8.13
C PHE A 420 10.84 6.55 8.40
N LEU A 421 10.38 7.16 9.50
CA LEU A 421 8.96 7.14 9.90
C LEU A 421 8.05 7.83 8.90
N ARG A 422 8.55 8.85 8.18
CA ARG A 422 7.79 9.53 7.12
C ARG A 422 7.47 8.64 5.91
N GLN A 423 8.34 7.67 5.63
CA GLN A 423 8.20 6.74 4.49
C GLN A 423 7.69 5.37 4.92
N LEU A 424 7.32 5.23 6.20
CA LEU A 424 7.06 3.94 6.81
C LEU A 424 6.01 3.08 6.08
N PRO A 425 4.87 3.63 5.61
CA PRO A 425 3.86 2.82 4.94
C PRO A 425 4.40 2.11 3.70
N GLU A 426 5.11 2.83 2.83
CA GLU A 426 5.73 2.25 1.62
C GLU A 426 6.83 1.25 1.98
N LEU A 427 7.64 1.56 2.99
CA LEU A 427 8.73 0.68 3.43
C LEU A 427 8.23 -0.63 4.05
N ILE A 428 7.06 -0.61 4.71
CA ILE A 428 6.42 -1.82 5.24
C ILE A 428 5.74 -2.60 4.12
N ARG A 429 4.91 -1.93 3.29
CA ARG A 429 4.18 -2.55 2.18
C ARG A 429 5.13 -3.27 1.21
N ASP A 430 6.18 -2.57 0.79
CA ASP A 430 7.07 -3.05 -0.25
C ASP A 430 8.22 -3.91 0.31
N ARG A 431 8.31 -4.12 1.63
CA ARG A 431 9.50 -4.69 2.30
C ARG A 431 10.10 -5.91 1.61
N TYR A 432 9.25 -6.81 1.13
CA TYR A 432 9.65 -8.09 0.54
C TYR A 432 9.63 -8.09 -0.99
N LEU A 433 9.35 -6.94 -1.61
CA LEU A 433 9.40 -6.75 -3.04
C LEU A 433 10.83 -6.91 -3.55
N GLY A 434 11.01 -7.74 -4.59
CA GLY A 434 12.26 -7.87 -5.31
C GLY A 434 12.58 -6.60 -6.13
N CYS A 435 13.80 -6.52 -6.66
CA CYS A 435 14.13 -5.43 -7.57
C CYS A 435 13.38 -5.59 -8.90
N ASN A 436 12.95 -4.47 -9.50
CA ASN A 436 12.37 -4.49 -10.84
C ASN A 436 13.46 -4.80 -11.86
N LEU A 437 13.41 -5.97 -12.51
CA LEU A 437 14.46 -6.38 -13.44
C LEU A 437 14.52 -5.49 -14.69
N PHE A 438 13.43 -4.82 -15.05
CA PHE A 438 13.40 -3.91 -16.20
C PHE A 438 13.82 -2.47 -15.86
N ASP A 439 14.31 -2.23 -14.64
CA ASP A 439 14.90 -0.97 -14.22
C ASP A 439 16.26 -1.23 -13.57
N ALA A 440 17.34 -0.88 -14.26
CA ALA A 440 18.70 -1.17 -13.83
C ALA A 440 19.05 -0.55 -12.46
N ASP A 441 18.41 0.57 -12.11
CA ASP A 441 18.66 1.32 -10.88
C ASP A 441 17.64 0.99 -9.77
N SER A 442 16.68 0.11 -10.04
CA SER A 442 15.67 -0.33 -9.07
C SER A 442 16.31 -1.03 -7.87
N LEU A 443 15.93 -0.59 -6.68
CA LEU A 443 16.24 -1.23 -5.40
C LEU A 443 15.10 -2.16 -4.98
N SER A 444 15.43 -3.30 -4.42
CA SER A 444 14.46 -4.13 -3.69
C SER A 444 13.86 -3.36 -2.51
N GLY A 445 12.69 -3.77 -2.06
CA GLY A 445 12.06 -3.17 -0.89
C GLY A 445 12.90 -3.30 0.39
N LEU A 446 13.60 -4.42 0.54
CA LEU A 446 14.49 -4.63 1.68
C LEU A 446 15.69 -3.69 1.63
N GLU A 447 16.29 -3.45 0.46
CA GLU A 447 17.33 -2.42 0.31
C GLU A 447 16.81 -1.05 0.69
N ARG A 448 15.65 -0.64 0.16
CA ARG A 448 15.03 0.66 0.50
C ARG A 448 14.79 0.80 2.01
N TYR A 449 14.24 -0.23 2.65
CA TYR A 449 14.04 -0.27 4.09
C TYR A 449 15.37 -0.11 4.84
N LEU A 450 16.41 -0.85 4.44
CA LEU A 450 17.72 -0.82 5.09
C LEU A 450 18.44 0.52 4.90
N TYR A 451 18.45 1.08 3.69
CA TYR A 451 19.01 2.41 3.44
C TYR A 451 18.32 3.47 4.30
N SER A 452 16.99 3.40 4.44
CA SER A 452 16.22 4.36 5.22
C SER A 452 16.47 4.22 6.73
N ILE A 453 16.39 3.01 7.29
CA ILE A 453 16.58 2.79 8.74
C ILE A 453 18.02 3.02 9.20
N LEU A 454 19.00 2.75 8.34
CA LEU A 454 20.43 3.01 8.62
C LEU A 454 20.83 4.45 8.33
N GLY A 455 20.03 5.19 7.55
CA GLY A 455 20.35 6.54 7.09
C GLY A 455 21.53 6.56 6.12
N TRP A 456 21.59 5.58 5.22
CA TRP A 456 22.68 5.39 4.26
C TRP A 456 22.39 5.97 2.87
N GLU A 457 21.23 6.58 2.65
CA GLU A 457 20.82 7.13 1.34
C GLU A 457 21.83 8.17 0.81
N ASP A 458 22.43 8.97 1.70
CA ASP A 458 23.44 9.99 1.38
C ASP A 458 24.87 9.56 1.76
N ALA A 459 25.05 8.29 2.15
CA ALA A 459 26.31 7.78 2.71
C ALA A 459 27.22 7.15 1.63
N LYS A 460 28.48 6.87 2.02
CA LYS A 460 29.42 6.11 1.17
C LYS A 460 29.21 4.61 1.30
N GLU A 461 28.57 4.18 2.38
CA GLU A 461 28.22 2.80 2.62
C GLU A 461 27.16 2.32 1.62
N GLN A 462 27.29 1.07 1.17
CA GLN A 462 26.41 0.45 0.19
C GLN A 462 25.97 -0.93 0.69
N ILE A 463 24.72 -1.27 0.39
CA ILE A 463 24.11 -2.59 0.59
C ILE A 463 23.53 -3.03 -0.74
N PHE A 464 23.75 -4.29 -1.07
CA PHE A 464 23.15 -4.97 -2.22
C PHE A 464 22.50 -6.27 -1.75
N ILE A 465 21.27 -6.52 -2.18
CA ILE A 465 20.57 -7.80 -1.97
C ILE A 465 20.57 -8.57 -3.28
N LEU A 466 21.42 -9.59 -3.36
CA LEU A 466 21.54 -10.45 -4.52
C LEU A 466 20.61 -11.66 -4.37
N GLU A 467 19.74 -11.84 -5.35
CA GLU A 467 18.79 -12.96 -5.39
C GLU A 467 19.42 -14.11 -6.19
N ASN A 468 19.85 -15.17 -5.50
CA ASN A 468 20.64 -16.25 -6.12
C ASN A 468 19.83 -16.99 -7.20
N ILE A 469 18.50 -17.02 -7.10
CA ILE A 469 17.59 -17.58 -8.10
C ILE A 469 17.80 -16.95 -9.49
N LEU A 470 18.11 -15.66 -9.56
CA LEU A 470 18.27 -14.92 -10.82
C LEU A 470 19.61 -15.21 -11.51
N LEU A 471 20.58 -15.78 -10.80
CA LEU A 471 21.87 -16.21 -11.36
C LEU A 471 21.82 -17.61 -11.99
N HIS A 472 20.68 -18.28 -11.89
CA HIS A 472 20.49 -19.64 -12.35
C HIS A 472 19.29 -19.69 -13.29
N SER A 473 19.53 -19.52 -14.60
CA SER A 473 18.47 -19.63 -15.60
C SER A 473 18.06 -21.09 -15.81
N PRO A 474 16.79 -21.48 -15.58
CA PRO A 474 16.29 -22.81 -15.90
C PRO A 474 16.35 -23.10 -17.41
N LYS A 475 16.31 -22.05 -18.23
CA LYS A 475 16.37 -22.16 -19.70
C LYS A 475 17.74 -22.64 -20.20
N ALA A 476 18.79 -22.49 -19.40
CA ALA A 476 20.15 -22.77 -19.81
C ALA A 476 20.56 -24.26 -19.66
N THR A 477 19.77 -25.09 -18.97
CA THR A 477 20.16 -26.48 -18.69
C THR A 477 18.98 -27.45 -18.62
N ASP A 478 19.07 -28.60 -19.30
CA ASP A 478 18.26 -29.83 -19.06
C ASP A 478 18.49 -30.45 -17.65
N HIS A 479 19.02 -29.67 -16.71
CA HIS A 479 19.35 -30.11 -15.37
C HIS A 479 18.22 -29.77 -14.38
N PRO A 480 18.01 -30.60 -13.35
CA PRO A 480 17.06 -30.29 -12.28
C PRO A 480 17.38 -28.92 -11.68
N VAL A 481 16.33 -28.12 -11.46
CA VAL A 481 16.43 -26.76 -10.89
C VAL A 481 17.30 -26.79 -9.62
N PRO A 482 18.29 -25.89 -9.49
CA PRO A 482 19.25 -25.95 -8.39
C PRO A 482 18.56 -25.84 -7.03
N SER A 483 19.04 -26.62 -6.06
CA SER A 483 18.54 -26.76 -4.66
C SER A 483 18.68 -25.51 -3.77
N ARG A 484 18.94 -24.33 -4.37
CA ARG A 484 19.23 -23.06 -3.69
C ARG A 484 18.09 -22.04 -3.78
N GLU A 485 16.88 -22.54 -4.01
CA GLU A 485 15.64 -21.76 -3.95
C GLU A 485 15.58 -20.95 -2.64
N PHE A 486 15.03 -19.73 -2.73
CA PHE A 486 14.90 -18.82 -1.59
C PHE A 486 16.23 -18.48 -0.88
N THR A 487 17.36 -18.52 -1.56
CA THR A 487 18.65 -18.04 -1.03
C THR A 487 18.94 -16.62 -1.50
N LEU A 488 19.22 -15.75 -0.55
CA LEU A 488 19.62 -14.36 -0.75
C LEU A 488 21.03 -14.15 -0.20
N THR A 489 21.81 -13.35 -0.91
CA THR A 489 23.16 -12.94 -0.50
C THR A 489 23.19 -11.43 -0.31
N ALA A 490 23.38 -10.96 0.92
CA ALA A 490 23.62 -9.54 1.17
C ALA A 490 25.11 -9.21 1.09
N ILE A 491 25.42 -8.20 0.27
CA ILE A 491 26.77 -7.67 0.10
C ILE A 491 26.81 -6.27 0.68
N LEU A 492 27.61 -6.08 1.72
CA LEU A 492 27.77 -4.80 2.42
C LEU A 492 29.17 -4.23 2.20
N SER A 493 29.23 -2.91 2.06
CA SER A 493 30.50 -2.21 1.97
C SER A 493 31.26 -2.22 3.30
N GLN A 494 32.52 -2.64 3.28
CA GLN A 494 33.42 -2.53 4.41
C GLN A 494 34.22 -1.21 4.34
N THR A 495 33.61 -0.11 4.78
CA THR A 495 34.25 1.20 4.87
C THR A 495 35.19 1.29 6.08
N LYS A 496 36.01 2.35 6.14
CA LYS A 496 36.82 2.64 7.34
C LYS A 496 35.93 2.74 8.60
N ARG A 497 34.74 3.33 8.46
CA ARG A 497 33.76 3.52 9.54
C ARG A 497 33.20 2.19 10.04
N THR A 498 32.86 1.27 9.14
CA THR A 498 32.32 -0.04 9.54
C THR A 498 33.42 -0.99 10.04
N ARG A 499 34.62 -0.96 9.43
CA ARG A 499 35.77 -1.78 9.86
C ARG A 499 36.25 -1.44 11.27
N GLN A 500 36.21 -0.17 11.67
CA GLN A 500 36.59 0.26 13.01
C GLN A 500 35.55 -0.09 14.08
N ARG A 501 34.44 -0.76 13.70
CA ARG A 501 33.30 -1.05 14.58
C ARG A 501 32.82 -2.49 14.37
N PRO A 502 33.54 -3.50 14.88
CA PRO A 502 33.13 -4.91 14.74
C PRO A 502 31.77 -5.18 15.39
N ASP A 503 31.49 -4.56 16.53
CA ASP A 503 30.17 -4.67 17.19
C ASP A 503 29.03 -4.17 16.30
N PHE A 504 29.26 -3.13 15.49
CA PHE A 504 28.26 -2.64 14.55
C PHE A 504 27.97 -3.67 13.45
N GLN A 505 28.99 -4.36 12.93
CA GLN A 505 28.81 -5.37 11.90
C GLN A 505 27.99 -6.55 12.42
N LEU A 506 28.35 -7.07 13.60
CA LEU A 506 27.63 -8.17 14.24
C LEU A 506 26.16 -7.79 14.50
N ARG A 507 25.91 -6.61 15.08
CA ARG A 507 24.55 -6.13 15.36
C ARG A 507 23.72 -5.91 14.09
N LEU A 508 24.35 -5.43 13.02
CA LEU A 508 23.66 -5.26 11.74
C LEU A 508 23.32 -6.61 11.12
N GLU A 509 24.21 -7.60 11.21
CA GLU A 509 23.92 -8.97 10.76
C GLU A 509 22.77 -9.61 11.55
N GLU A 510 22.76 -9.46 12.88
CA GLU A 510 21.64 -9.89 13.74
C GLU A 510 20.34 -9.21 13.31
N PHE A 511 20.38 -7.89 13.10
CA PHE A 511 19.24 -7.09 12.67
C PHE A 511 18.70 -7.53 11.30
N LEU A 512 19.59 -7.81 10.33
CA LEU A 512 19.18 -8.30 9.01
C LEU A 512 18.47 -9.65 9.12
N ARG A 513 19.02 -10.57 9.92
CA ARG A 513 18.40 -11.90 10.12
C ARG A 513 17.02 -11.82 10.77
N GLU A 514 16.80 -10.84 11.65
CA GLU A 514 15.49 -10.60 12.28
C GLU A 514 14.45 -10.08 11.28
N LYS A 515 14.86 -9.24 10.32
CA LYS A 515 13.94 -8.57 9.39
C LYS A 515 13.57 -9.40 8.17
N ILE A 516 14.31 -10.47 7.88
CA ILE A 516 14.11 -11.31 6.71
C ILE A 516 13.11 -12.44 7.00
N PRO A 517 12.22 -12.79 6.06
CA PRO A 517 11.28 -13.89 6.25
C PRO A 517 11.99 -15.21 6.51
N ALA A 518 11.47 -16.01 7.45
CA ALA A 518 12.09 -17.25 7.89
C ALA A 518 12.30 -18.32 6.80
N HIS A 519 11.55 -18.23 5.69
CA HIS A 519 11.68 -19.16 4.57
C HIS A 519 12.83 -18.78 3.61
N LEU A 520 13.36 -17.55 3.69
CA LEU A 520 14.51 -17.11 2.91
C LEU A 520 15.80 -17.44 3.68
N ARG A 521 16.70 -18.20 3.03
CA ARG A 521 18.07 -18.36 3.50
C ARG A 521 18.84 -17.10 3.19
N PHE A 522 19.64 -16.63 4.15
CA PHE A 522 20.32 -15.36 4.02
C PHE A 522 21.77 -15.44 4.47
N THR A 523 22.69 -15.05 3.60
CA THR A 523 24.12 -14.93 3.89
C THR A 523 24.56 -13.48 3.81
N VAL A 524 25.52 -13.09 4.65
CA VAL A 524 26.02 -11.72 4.72
C VAL A 524 27.52 -11.70 4.45
N HIS A 525 27.94 -10.83 3.53
CA HIS A 525 29.34 -10.68 3.15
C HIS A 525 29.75 -9.20 3.17
N TRP A 526 30.85 -8.90 3.86
CA TRP A 526 31.43 -7.56 3.92
C TRP A 526 32.60 -7.44 2.95
N LEU A 527 32.46 -6.63 1.91
CA LEU A 527 33.49 -6.48 0.89
C LEU A 527 34.36 -5.23 1.10
N PRO A 528 35.69 -5.35 1.07
CA PRO A 528 36.59 -4.20 1.06
C PRO A 528 36.42 -3.38 -0.22
N PRO A 529 36.83 -2.09 -0.23
CA PRO A 529 36.54 -1.18 -1.35
C PRO A 529 36.97 -1.67 -2.75
N LYS A 530 38.07 -2.43 -2.85
CA LYS A 530 38.54 -2.96 -4.14
C LYS A 530 37.62 -4.07 -4.68
N GLU A 531 37.25 -5.02 -3.83
CA GLU A 531 36.36 -6.14 -4.20
C GLU A 531 34.94 -5.63 -4.42
N LEU A 532 34.48 -4.70 -3.58
CA LEU A 532 33.19 -4.04 -3.76
C LEU A 532 33.11 -3.31 -5.10
N ALA A 533 34.15 -2.58 -5.52
CA ALA A 533 34.14 -1.89 -6.80
C ALA A 533 34.06 -2.85 -8.00
N LEU A 534 34.71 -4.02 -7.92
CA LEU A 534 34.59 -5.06 -8.93
C LEU A 534 33.17 -5.64 -8.95
N PHE A 535 32.63 -6.01 -7.78
CA PHE A 535 31.26 -6.49 -7.65
C PHE A 535 30.24 -5.49 -8.22
N VAL A 536 30.30 -4.22 -7.82
CA VAL A 536 29.35 -3.18 -8.28
C VAL A 536 29.42 -3.00 -9.79
N LYS A 537 30.61 -3.06 -10.38
CA LYS A 537 30.78 -2.98 -11.83
C LYS A 537 30.05 -4.14 -12.53
N ASP A 538 30.29 -5.37 -12.09
CA ASP A 538 29.72 -6.57 -12.72
C ASP A 538 28.21 -6.66 -12.46
N TYR A 539 27.78 -6.35 -11.24
CA TYR A 539 26.36 -6.27 -10.85
C TYR A 539 25.61 -5.26 -11.71
N LYS A 540 26.13 -4.03 -11.87
CA LYS A 540 25.50 -3.02 -12.73
C LYS A 540 25.44 -3.42 -14.21
N ALA A 541 26.48 -4.08 -14.72
CA ALA A 541 26.47 -4.60 -16.09
C ALA A 541 25.36 -5.65 -16.27
N TRP A 542 25.21 -6.56 -15.30
CA TRP A 542 24.15 -7.57 -15.29
C TRP A 542 22.75 -6.98 -15.14
N ARG A 543 22.56 -6.01 -14.23
CA ARG A 543 21.31 -5.25 -14.08
C ARG A 543 20.92 -4.51 -15.35
N LYS A 544 21.91 -3.94 -16.05
CA LYS A 544 21.68 -3.29 -17.34
C LYS A 544 21.23 -4.27 -18.42
N ALA A 545 21.84 -5.45 -18.51
CA ALA A 545 21.42 -6.48 -19.46
C ALA A 545 19.96 -6.91 -19.24
N TRP A 546 19.53 -7.02 -17.98
CA TRP A 546 18.13 -7.25 -17.62
C TRP A 546 17.21 -6.10 -18.07
N ALA A 547 17.59 -4.85 -17.82
CA ALA A 547 16.83 -3.68 -18.24
C ALA A 547 16.70 -3.56 -19.77
N ASP A 548 17.75 -3.92 -20.49
CA ASP A 548 17.80 -3.94 -21.96
C ASP A 548 17.06 -5.15 -22.56
N LYS A 549 16.59 -6.10 -21.73
CA LYS A 549 15.93 -7.35 -22.11
C LYS A 549 16.76 -8.20 -23.09
N ASP A 550 18.08 -8.21 -22.92
CA ASP A 550 19.01 -8.98 -23.75
C ASP A 550 19.40 -10.30 -23.07
N ASP A 551 18.66 -11.36 -23.37
CA ASP A 551 18.85 -12.71 -22.79
C ASP A 551 20.32 -13.20 -22.89
N LYS A 552 21.01 -12.90 -24.00
CA LYS A 552 22.41 -13.34 -24.19
C LYS A 552 23.36 -12.59 -23.27
N GLU A 553 23.15 -11.30 -23.13
CA GLU A 553 23.95 -10.47 -22.23
C GLU A 553 23.62 -10.75 -20.76
N ILE A 554 22.36 -11.05 -20.43
CA ILE A 554 21.94 -11.48 -19.09
C ILE A 554 22.74 -12.73 -18.67
N ASP A 555 22.76 -13.77 -19.52
CA ASP A 555 23.50 -15.00 -19.22
C ASP A 555 25.00 -14.74 -19.12
N ARG A 556 25.58 -14.02 -20.09
CA ARG A 556 27.02 -13.72 -20.12
C ARG A 556 27.48 -12.95 -18.89
N THR A 557 26.79 -11.86 -18.56
CA THR A 557 27.16 -10.99 -17.43
C THR A 557 26.82 -11.65 -16.09
N GLY A 558 25.76 -12.47 -16.02
CA GLY A 558 25.42 -13.28 -14.87
C GLY A 558 26.49 -14.31 -14.54
N GLU A 559 27.03 -15.01 -15.55
CA GLU A 559 28.15 -15.94 -15.37
C GLU A 559 29.44 -15.23 -14.94
N ILE A 560 29.74 -14.04 -15.48
CA ILE A 560 30.89 -13.24 -15.02
C ILE A 560 30.74 -12.88 -13.54
N LEU A 561 29.56 -12.37 -13.15
CA LEU A 561 29.24 -12.00 -11.77
C LEU A 561 29.36 -13.21 -10.84
N LYS A 562 28.75 -14.34 -11.20
CA LYS A 562 28.82 -15.61 -10.47
C LYS A 562 30.26 -16.08 -10.26
N ASN A 563 31.06 -16.12 -11.33
CA ASN A 563 32.46 -16.55 -11.24
C ASN A 563 33.30 -15.63 -10.35
N ASN A 564 33.08 -14.31 -10.40
CA ASN A 564 33.79 -13.36 -9.55
C ASN A 564 33.38 -13.46 -8.08
N LEU A 565 32.10 -13.73 -7.78
CA LEU A 565 31.62 -14.00 -6.43
C LEU A 565 32.23 -15.28 -5.84
N ILE A 566 32.30 -16.35 -6.64
CA ILE A 566 32.96 -17.61 -6.22
C ILE A 566 34.45 -17.39 -5.92
N ARG A 567 35.14 -16.58 -6.74
CA ARG A 567 36.57 -16.24 -6.53
C ARG A 567 36.84 -15.52 -5.20
N ILE A 568 35.87 -14.80 -4.66
CA ILE A 568 35.95 -14.13 -3.36
C ILE A 568 35.29 -14.94 -2.23
N ASN A 569 35.13 -16.26 -2.43
CA ASN A 569 34.59 -17.23 -1.47
C ASN A 569 33.16 -16.92 -1.00
N ILE A 570 32.33 -16.38 -1.90
CA ILE A 570 30.88 -16.27 -1.67
C ILE A 570 30.22 -17.52 -2.25
N GLU A 571 29.57 -18.30 -1.40
CA GLU A 571 28.81 -19.49 -1.82
C GLU A 571 27.46 -19.06 -2.42
N LEU A 572 27.24 -19.35 -3.71
CA LEU A 572 26.06 -18.95 -4.48
C LEU A 572 25.05 -20.04 -4.71
#